data_AF-A0A2V7M7M2-F1
#
_entry.id   AF-A0A2V7M7M2-F1
#
_cell.length_a   1.000
_cell.length_b   1.000
_cell.length_c   1.000
_cell.angle_alpha   90.00
_cell.angle_beta   90.00
_cell.angle_gamma   90.00
#
_symmetry.space_group_name_H-M   'P 1'
#
loop_
_entity.id
_entity.type
_entity.pdbx_description
1 polymer ?
#
loop_
_entity_poly.entity_id
_entity_poly.type
_entity_poly.pdbx_seq_one_letter_code
_entity_poly.pdbx_strand_id
1 'polypeptide(L)'
;MASSADSAASIALADAVRIRVTQLVKSKIVVVTKPKLCEALGASGFGCDGLLDDQQAKQLAHFLQVHAYVTGNFKKNGTTLTADVQMIDIGSSGISGLFTATNGNPGTAAALAEIIAQRIATTVRISEGIRNCNDERKKGRFAAARAEAQKALVIDPNSTGAYLCIATIFEAQRAPLDSVIAAARMALKGDSCNGTAWEKIASGYQQKGDSAQAAEAYISQLCGEPRNAQKRLGIAQLLRQMKKADRAVQVLDAGLQLTPGDPQLLEMKLTVCTEASNFRCASDVWKVRATHDTSLLGDTTFLKPAIGAAQQVSDTQALDMFTAGAYRHFPRNVSYIKARAGALELAARTDSALVYYKKALAL
;
A
#
# COMPACT_ATOMS: atom_id res chain seq x y z
N MET A 1 -3.07 -13.62 16.68
CA MET A 1 -2.27 -14.78 16.24
C MET A 1 -3.26 -15.88 15.87
N ALA A 2 -3.13 -16.48 14.69
CA ALA A 2 -4.04 -17.55 14.24
C ALA A 2 -3.88 -18.78 15.15
N SER A 3 -4.98 -19.50 15.43
CA SER A 3 -4.91 -20.74 16.21
C SER A 3 -4.31 -21.87 15.37
N SER A 4 -3.83 -22.95 16.01
CA SER A 4 -3.34 -24.14 15.30
C SER A 4 -4.40 -24.76 14.39
N ALA A 5 -5.68 -24.66 14.77
CA ALA A 5 -6.82 -25.11 13.97
C ALA A 5 -7.03 -24.24 12.71
N ASP A 6 -6.82 -22.92 12.82
CA ASP A 6 -6.93 -22.00 11.68
C ASP A 6 -5.82 -22.25 10.65
N SER A 7 -4.61 -22.56 11.13
CA SER A 7 -3.49 -22.97 10.28
C SER A 7 -3.81 -24.26 9.54
N ALA A 8 -4.31 -25.29 10.23
CA ALA A 8 -4.65 -26.58 9.62
C ALA A 8 -5.72 -26.45 8.51
N ALA A 9 -6.75 -25.64 8.73
CA ALA A 9 -7.78 -25.39 7.72
C ALA A 9 -7.22 -24.69 6.47
N SER A 10 -6.31 -23.73 6.67
CA SER A 10 -5.65 -22.99 5.58
C SER A 10 -4.76 -23.91 4.73
N ILE A 11 -4.00 -24.80 5.38
CA ILE A 11 -3.16 -25.82 4.72
C ILE A 11 -4.03 -26.77 3.89
N ALA A 12 -5.11 -27.31 4.48
CA ALA A 12 -6.01 -28.23 3.79
C ALA A 12 -6.68 -27.60 2.56
N LEU A 13 -7.08 -26.33 2.66
CA LEU A 13 -7.61 -25.57 1.53
C LEU A 13 -6.55 -25.41 0.42
N ALA A 14 -5.32 -25.00 0.78
CA ALA A 14 -4.24 -24.83 -0.19
C ALA A 14 -3.90 -26.14 -0.92
N ASP A 15 -3.90 -27.27 -0.21
CA ASP A 15 -3.69 -28.60 -0.79
C ASP A 15 -4.82 -28.99 -1.75
N ALA A 16 -6.08 -28.79 -1.35
CA ALA A 16 -7.23 -29.06 -2.20
C ALA A 16 -7.21 -28.19 -3.48
N VAL A 17 -6.87 -26.91 -3.36
CA VAL A 17 -6.69 -26.00 -4.50
C VAL A 17 -5.58 -26.51 -5.42
N ARG A 18 -4.40 -26.88 -4.87
CA ARG A 18 -3.27 -27.37 -5.68
C ARG A 18 -3.65 -28.61 -6.49
N ILE A 19 -4.27 -29.59 -5.85
CA ILE A 19 -4.72 -30.83 -6.51
C ILE A 19 -5.69 -30.48 -7.64
N ARG A 20 -6.69 -29.65 -7.34
CA ARG A 20 -7.74 -29.33 -8.30
C ARG A 20 -7.23 -28.50 -9.47
N VAL A 21 -6.40 -27.49 -9.22
CA VAL A 21 -5.73 -26.71 -10.28
C VAL A 21 -4.93 -27.65 -11.17
N THR A 22 -4.10 -28.53 -10.60
CA THR A 22 -3.30 -29.49 -11.37
C THR A 22 -4.16 -30.29 -12.35
N GLN A 23 -5.32 -30.79 -11.92
CA GLN A 23 -6.25 -31.51 -12.80
C GLN A 23 -6.80 -30.65 -13.94
N LEU A 24 -7.14 -29.40 -13.65
CA LEU A 24 -7.78 -28.47 -14.60
C LEU A 24 -6.81 -27.91 -15.65
N VAL A 25 -5.51 -27.81 -15.33
CA VAL A 25 -4.53 -27.13 -16.18
C VAL A 25 -3.31 -27.98 -16.57
N LYS A 26 -3.32 -29.30 -16.30
CA LYS A 26 -2.20 -30.23 -16.61
C LYS A 26 -1.67 -30.17 -18.05
N SER A 27 -2.50 -29.76 -19.01
CA SER A 27 -2.11 -29.62 -20.42
C SER A 27 -1.49 -28.27 -20.78
N LYS A 28 -1.52 -27.29 -19.86
CA LYS A 28 -1.07 -25.92 -20.08
C LYS A 28 0.13 -25.52 -19.22
N ILE A 29 0.18 -25.94 -17.96
CA ILE A 29 1.29 -25.62 -17.05
C ILE A 29 1.63 -26.78 -16.13
N VAL A 30 2.86 -26.76 -15.59
CA VAL A 30 3.27 -27.65 -14.51
C VAL A 30 3.02 -26.96 -13.17
N VAL A 31 2.23 -27.59 -12.31
CA VAL A 31 1.98 -27.14 -10.94
C VAL A 31 2.99 -27.82 -10.01
N VAL A 32 3.69 -27.05 -9.18
CA VAL A 32 4.62 -27.61 -8.19
C VAL A 32 3.87 -28.50 -7.21
N THR A 33 4.32 -29.74 -7.05
CA THR A 33 3.69 -30.75 -6.19
C THR A 33 3.97 -30.47 -4.71
N LYS A 34 3.12 -30.97 -3.81
CA LYS A 34 3.35 -30.85 -2.35
C LYS A 34 4.70 -31.44 -1.91
N PRO A 35 5.12 -32.65 -2.37
CA PRO A 35 6.43 -33.19 -2.00
C PRO A 35 7.60 -32.26 -2.37
N LYS A 36 7.58 -31.67 -3.57
CA LYS A 36 8.62 -30.74 -4.03
C LYS A 36 8.63 -29.44 -3.22
N LEU A 37 7.46 -28.93 -2.82
CA LEU A 37 7.38 -27.78 -1.90
C LEU A 37 7.99 -28.10 -0.54
N CYS A 38 7.68 -29.28 0.01
CA CYS A 38 8.17 -29.66 1.33
C CYS A 38 9.68 -29.93 1.36
N GLU A 39 10.24 -30.48 0.29
CA GLU A 39 11.68 -30.60 0.11
C GLU A 39 12.35 -29.22 0.10
N ALA A 40 11.83 -28.27 -0.68
CA ALA A 40 12.36 -26.91 -0.77
C ALA A 40 12.26 -26.13 0.56
N LEU A 41 11.14 -26.26 1.27
CA LEU A 41 10.95 -25.66 2.60
C LEU A 41 11.91 -26.28 3.63
N GLY A 42 12.04 -27.61 3.62
CA GLY A 42 12.93 -28.35 4.52
C GLY A 42 14.40 -27.96 4.34
N ALA A 43 14.84 -27.73 3.09
CA ALA A 43 16.18 -27.22 2.80
C ALA A 43 16.47 -25.83 3.41
N SER A 44 15.40 -25.07 3.74
CA SER A 44 15.47 -23.74 4.34
C SER A 44 15.10 -23.74 5.83
N GLY A 45 14.97 -24.91 6.47
CA GLY A 45 14.63 -25.04 7.89
C GLY A 45 13.15 -24.81 8.23
N PHE A 46 12.26 -24.74 7.23
CA PHE A 46 10.82 -24.59 7.43
C PHE A 46 10.11 -25.94 7.45
N GLY A 47 9.01 -26.02 8.21
CA GLY A 47 8.10 -27.16 8.14
C GLY A 47 7.35 -27.23 6.81
N CYS A 48 7.02 -28.44 6.36
CA CYS A 48 6.26 -28.73 5.13
C CYS A 48 4.91 -27.98 5.08
N ASP A 49 4.29 -27.74 6.24
CA ASP A 49 3.01 -27.05 6.38
C ASP A 49 3.16 -25.63 7.00
N GLY A 50 4.34 -25.01 6.85
CA GLY A 50 4.60 -23.66 7.35
C GLY A 50 3.78 -22.59 6.60
N LEU A 51 3.10 -21.70 7.34
CA LEU A 51 2.52 -20.49 6.76
C LEU A 51 3.63 -19.48 6.48
N LEU A 52 3.68 -18.99 5.25
CA LEU A 52 4.70 -18.04 4.79
C LEU A 52 4.12 -16.63 4.74
N ASP A 53 4.92 -15.64 5.12
CA ASP A 53 4.64 -14.26 4.77
C ASP A 53 4.95 -13.97 3.28
N ASP A 54 4.61 -12.77 2.81
CA ASP A 54 4.78 -12.39 1.40
C ASP A 54 6.25 -12.42 0.94
N GLN A 55 7.20 -12.10 1.82
CA GLN A 55 8.62 -12.12 1.49
C GLN A 55 9.13 -13.56 1.39
N GLN A 56 8.77 -14.42 2.34
CA GLN A 56 9.10 -15.84 2.36
C GLN A 56 8.50 -16.56 1.15
N ALA A 57 7.23 -16.29 0.81
CA ALA A 57 6.57 -16.87 -0.35
C ALA A 57 7.29 -16.49 -1.67
N LYS A 58 7.71 -15.22 -1.80
CA LYS A 58 8.48 -14.75 -2.95
C LYS A 58 9.86 -15.42 -3.04
N GLN A 59 10.56 -15.56 -1.93
CA GLN A 59 11.86 -16.25 -1.88
C GLN A 59 11.73 -17.71 -2.30
N LEU A 60 10.72 -18.42 -1.78
CA LEU A 60 10.44 -19.80 -2.16
C LEU A 60 10.11 -19.93 -3.65
N ALA A 61 9.34 -18.99 -4.20
CA ALA A 61 9.01 -18.98 -5.63
C ALA A 61 10.27 -18.83 -6.51
N HIS A 62 11.21 -17.96 -6.12
CA HIS A 62 12.51 -17.84 -6.80
C HIS A 62 13.37 -19.11 -6.66
N PHE A 63 13.44 -19.69 -5.46
CA PHE A 63 14.16 -20.93 -5.20
C PHE A 63 13.65 -22.09 -6.07
N LEU A 64 12.33 -22.20 -6.22
CA LEU A 64 11.68 -23.21 -7.07
C LEU A 64 11.70 -22.89 -8.56
N GLN A 65 12.22 -21.71 -8.95
CA GLN A 65 12.26 -21.23 -10.33
C GLN A 65 10.89 -21.25 -11.03
N VAL A 66 9.83 -20.91 -10.31
CA VAL A 66 8.48 -20.82 -10.90
C VAL A 66 8.29 -19.48 -11.61
N HIS A 67 7.35 -19.45 -12.55
CA HIS A 67 7.02 -18.21 -13.28
C HIS A 67 5.90 -17.41 -12.62
N ALA A 68 5.10 -18.05 -11.76
CA ALA A 68 4.06 -17.42 -10.98
C ALA A 68 3.78 -18.25 -9.72
N TYR A 69 3.24 -17.61 -8.69
CA TYR A 69 2.77 -18.28 -7.48
C TYR A 69 1.45 -17.69 -7.01
N VAL A 70 0.76 -18.45 -6.15
CA VAL A 70 -0.55 -18.05 -5.60
C VAL A 70 -0.41 -17.98 -4.08
N THR A 71 -0.84 -16.87 -3.50
CA THR A 71 -0.94 -16.65 -2.06
C THR A 71 -2.36 -16.18 -1.72
N GLY A 72 -2.72 -16.18 -0.45
CA GLY A 72 -4.03 -15.68 -0.05
C GLY A 72 -4.32 -15.79 1.44
N ASN A 73 -5.35 -15.07 1.86
CA ASN A 73 -5.85 -15.07 3.23
C ASN A 73 -7.18 -15.83 3.30
N PHE A 74 -7.25 -16.81 4.19
CA PHE A 74 -8.45 -17.58 4.45
C PHE A 74 -9.16 -17.07 5.71
N LYS A 75 -10.48 -16.89 5.64
CA LYS A 75 -11.33 -16.39 6.73
C LYS A 75 -12.58 -17.26 6.84
N LYS A 76 -12.96 -17.60 8.08
CA LYS A 76 -14.19 -18.34 8.39
C LYS A 76 -15.09 -17.47 9.28
N ASN A 77 -16.26 -17.10 8.75
CA ASN A 77 -17.27 -16.32 9.45
C ASN A 77 -18.54 -17.17 9.59
N GLY A 78 -18.68 -17.84 10.74
CA GLY A 78 -19.77 -18.81 10.96
C GLY A 78 -19.68 -20.00 9.99
N THR A 79 -20.70 -20.17 9.15
CA THR A 79 -20.77 -21.22 8.10
C THR A 79 -20.24 -20.76 6.74
N THR A 80 -19.86 -19.49 6.60
CA THR A 80 -19.34 -18.91 5.36
C THR A 80 -17.82 -18.97 5.39
N LEU A 81 -17.22 -19.50 4.32
CA LEU A 81 -15.78 -19.47 4.12
C LEU A 81 -15.44 -18.49 3.00
N THR A 82 -14.42 -17.67 3.23
CA THR A 82 -13.94 -16.66 2.30
C THR A 82 -12.43 -16.79 2.14
N ALA A 83 -11.94 -16.67 0.91
CA ALA A 83 -10.52 -16.58 0.62
C ALA A 83 -10.24 -15.39 -0.29
N ASP A 84 -9.36 -14.50 0.15
CA ASP A 84 -8.77 -13.45 -0.68
C ASP A 84 -7.53 -14.05 -1.35
N VAL A 85 -7.57 -14.26 -2.67
CA VAL A 85 -6.54 -14.99 -3.43
C VAL A 85 -5.81 -14.05 -4.37
N GLN A 86 -4.49 -14.06 -4.31
CA GLN A 86 -3.61 -13.28 -5.16
C GLN A 86 -2.70 -14.20 -5.98
N MET A 87 -2.70 -14.02 -7.30
CA MET A 87 -1.79 -14.65 -8.24
C MET A 87 -0.72 -13.64 -8.62
N ILE A 88 0.55 -13.98 -8.38
CA ILE A 88 1.69 -13.10 -8.54
C ILE A 88 2.56 -13.65 -9.68
N ASP A 89 2.68 -12.87 -10.76
CA ASP A 89 3.54 -13.18 -11.90
C ASP A 89 4.97 -12.70 -11.63
N ILE A 90 5.94 -13.60 -11.71
CA ILE A 90 7.38 -13.32 -11.51
C ILE A 90 8.24 -13.69 -12.71
N GLY A 91 7.64 -14.24 -13.77
CA GLY A 91 8.33 -14.79 -14.93
C GLY A 91 7.70 -14.42 -16.27
N SER A 92 6.91 -13.34 -16.32
CA SER A 92 6.13 -12.93 -17.51
C SER A 92 5.23 -14.05 -18.04
N SER A 93 4.67 -14.85 -17.13
CA SER A 93 3.75 -15.95 -17.46
C SER A 93 2.40 -15.45 -17.97
N GLY A 94 2.03 -14.21 -17.65
CA GLY A 94 0.68 -13.69 -17.87
C GLY A 94 -0.33 -14.18 -16.83
N ILE A 95 0.13 -14.86 -15.76
CA ILE A 95 -0.71 -15.38 -14.68
C ILE A 95 -0.62 -14.40 -13.50
N SER A 96 -1.54 -13.44 -13.48
CA SER A 96 -1.64 -12.44 -12.41
C SER A 96 -3.10 -12.11 -12.15
N GLY A 97 -3.42 -11.76 -10.91
CA GLY A 97 -4.74 -11.24 -10.57
C GLY A 97 -5.04 -11.34 -9.09
N LEU A 98 -6.11 -10.68 -8.68
CA LEU A 98 -6.61 -10.67 -7.31
C LEU A 98 -8.11 -10.92 -7.35
N PHE A 99 -8.60 -11.85 -6.54
CA PHE A 99 -10.04 -12.09 -6.43
C PHE A 99 -10.40 -12.63 -5.05
N THR A 100 -11.64 -12.36 -4.63
CA THR A 100 -12.23 -12.99 -3.45
C THR A 100 -13.13 -14.16 -3.88
N ALA A 101 -12.88 -15.33 -3.30
CA ALA A 101 -13.75 -16.49 -3.41
C ALA A 101 -14.54 -16.65 -2.11
N THR A 102 -15.82 -16.97 -2.20
CA THR A 102 -16.67 -17.22 -1.03
C THR A 102 -17.60 -18.39 -1.32
N ASN A 103 -17.82 -19.26 -0.35
CA ASN A 103 -18.90 -20.24 -0.37
C ASN A 103 -19.66 -20.27 0.96
N GLY A 104 -20.96 -20.55 0.89
CA GLY A 104 -21.86 -20.58 2.05
C GLY A 104 -22.87 -21.74 1.99
N ASN A 105 -23.27 -22.18 3.19
CA ASN A 105 -24.33 -23.13 3.56
C ASN A 105 -24.35 -24.57 2.99
N PRO A 106 -23.63 -25.51 3.65
CA PRO A 106 -22.46 -25.29 4.49
C PRO A 106 -21.22 -25.06 3.61
N GLY A 107 -20.44 -24.01 3.91
CA GLY A 107 -19.17 -23.79 3.25
C GLY A 107 -18.19 -24.90 3.62
N THR A 108 -17.68 -25.62 2.62
CA THR A 108 -16.61 -26.62 2.80
C THR A 108 -15.33 -26.14 2.15
N ALA A 109 -14.18 -26.56 2.69
CA ALA A 109 -12.88 -26.26 2.08
C ALA A 109 -12.81 -26.80 0.64
N ALA A 110 -13.40 -27.96 0.36
CA ALA A 110 -13.45 -28.55 -0.98
C ALA A 110 -14.26 -27.69 -1.97
N ALA A 111 -15.44 -27.22 -1.59
CA ALA A 111 -16.25 -26.36 -2.46
C ALA A 111 -15.59 -24.98 -2.66
N LEU A 112 -14.92 -24.43 -1.65
CA LEU A 112 -14.16 -23.20 -1.80
C LEU A 112 -12.94 -23.41 -2.71
N ALA A 113 -12.24 -24.55 -2.56
CA ALA A 113 -11.13 -24.94 -3.41
C ALA A 113 -11.56 -25.06 -4.88
N GLU A 114 -12.75 -25.59 -5.19
CA GLU A 114 -13.27 -25.64 -6.55
C GLU A 114 -13.43 -24.25 -7.16
N ILE A 115 -14.01 -23.31 -6.42
CA ILE A 115 -14.20 -21.92 -6.88
C ILE A 115 -12.85 -21.26 -7.17
N ILE A 116 -11.90 -21.39 -6.24
CA ILE A 116 -10.55 -20.84 -6.39
C ILE A 116 -9.85 -21.48 -7.59
N ALA A 117 -9.89 -22.81 -7.68
CA ALA A 117 -9.21 -23.55 -8.74
C ALA A 117 -9.76 -23.23 -10.13
N GLN A 118 -11.07 -23.01 -10.28
CA GLN A 118 -11.63 -22.60 -11.58
C GLN A 118 -11.24 -21.18 -11.98
N ARG A 119 -11.14 -20.25 -11.04
CA ARG A 119 -10.65 -18.90 -11.32
C ARG A 119 -9.17 -18.91 -11.72
N ILE A 120 -8.34 -19.68 -11.02
CA ILE A 120 -6.93 -19.91 -11.40
C ILE A 120 -6.86 -20.56 -12.79
N ALA A 121 -7.65 -21.62 -13.04
CA ALA A 121 -7.65 -22.30 -14.33
C ALA A 121 -8.07 -21.39 -15.48
N THR A 122 -9.05 -20.53 -15.26
CA THR A 122 -9.47 -19.50 -16.24
C THR A 122 -8.33 -18.54 -16.53
N THR A 123 -7.64 -18.05 -15.49
CA THR A 123 -6.45 -17.19 -15.63
C THR A 123 -5.33 -17.88 -16.40
N VAL A 124 -5.09 -19.17 -16.14
CA VAL A 124 -4.10 -19.97 -16.87
C VAL A 124 -4.47 -20.12 -18.35
N ARG A 125 -5.76 -20.35 -18.67
CA ARG A 125 -6.24 -20.50 -20.05
C ARG A 125 -6.06 -19.23 -20.88
N ILE A 126 -6.22 -18.05 -20.27
CA ILE A 126 -6.04 -16.77 -20.97
C ILE A 126 -4.59 -16.27 -20.99
N SER A 127 -3.71 -16.83 -20.14
CA SER A 127 -2.34 -16.34 -19.95
C SER A 127 -1.51 -16.28 -21.24
N GLU A 128 -1.72 -17.24 -22.15
CA GLU A 128 -1.09 -17.27 -23.47
C GLU A 128 -1.51 -16.07 -24.33
N GLY A 129 -2.81 -15.75 -24.38
CA GLY A 129 -3.30 -14.56 -25.10
C GLY A 129 -2.76 -13.27 -24.50
N ILE A 130 -2.58 -13.20 -23.18
CA ILE A 130 -1.97 -12.03 -22.52
C ILE A 130 -0.49 -11.88 -22.89
N ARG A 131 0.28 -12.98 -22.85
CA ARG A 131 1.70 -12.98 -23.26
C ARG A 131 1.85 -12.58 -24.72
N ASN A 132 1.09 -13.21 -25.62
CA ASN A 132 1.13 -12.90 -27.04
C ASN A 132 0.75 -11.44 -27.30
N CYS A 133 -0.26 -10.90 -26.59
CA CYS A 133 -0.62 -9.49 -26.69
C CYS A 133 0.56 -8.58 -26.32
N ASN A 134 1.22 -8.87 -25.19
CA ASN A 134 2.39 -8.11 -24.76
C ASN A 134 3.55 -8.19 -25.76
N ASP A 135 3.80 -9.36 -26.35
CA ASP A 135 4.88 -9.57 -27.31
C ASP A 135 4.62 -8.90 -28.65
N GLU A 136 3.41 -9.02 -29.21
CA GLU A 136 3.05 -8.33 -30.45
C GLU A 136 3.01 -6.82 -30.27
N ARG A 137 2.59 -6.33 -29.09
CA ARG A 137 2.66 -4.91 -28.74
C ARG A 137 4.10 -4.40 -28.70
N LYS A 138 5.05 -5.15 -28.13
CA LYS A 138 6.48 -4.79 -28.13
C LYS A 138 7.06 -4.71 -29.54
N LYS A 139 6.55 -5.52 -30.48
CA LYS A 139 6.91 -5.48 -31.91
C LYS A 139 6.22 -4.35 -32.70
N GLY A 140 5.39 -3.52 -32.06
CA GLY A 140 4.60 -2.46 -32.71
C GLY A 140 3.40 -2.99 -33.52
N ARG A 141 3.10 -4.29 -33.47
CA ARG A 141 2.01 -4.93 -34.23
C ARG A 141 0.69 -4.82 -33.46
N PHE A 142 0.20 -3.60 -33.30
CA PHE A 142 -0.94 -3.29 -32.43
C PHE A 142 -2.23 -4.02 -32.81
N ALA A 143 -2.50 -4.25 -34.10
CA ALA A 143 -3.67 -5.00 -34.54
C ALA A 143 -3.61 -6.47 -34.09
N ALA A 144 -2.45 -7.12 -34.25
CA ALA A 144 -2.24 -8.50 -33.79
C ALA A 144 -2.32 -8.59 -32.26
N ALA A 145 -1.70 -7.64 -31.54
CA ALA A 145 -1.77 -7.57 -30.10
C ALA A 145 -3.24 -7.47 -29.61
N ARG A 146 -4.02 -6.57 -30.21
CA ARG A 146 -5.45 -6.42 -29.88
C ARG A 146 -6.25 -7.70 -30.14
N ALA A 147 -5.96 -8.43 -31.22
CA ALA A 147 -6.60 -9.71 -31.50
C ALA A 147 -6.29 -10.77 -30.43
N GLU A 148 -5.05 -10.82 -29.93
CA GLU A 148 -4.67 -11.72 -28.83
C GLU A 148 -5.35 -11.35 -27.50
N ALA A 149 -5.45 -10.05 -27.17
CA ALA A 149 -6.25 -9.60 -26.04
C ALA A 149 -7.74 -9.97 -26.19
N GLN A 150 -8.31 -9.85 -27.39
CA GLN A 150 -9.70 -10.23 -27.65
C GLN A 150 -9.94 -11.73 -27.46
N LYS A 151 -9.01 -12.60 -27.86
CA LYS A 151 -9.09 -14.04 -27.58
C LYS A 151 -9.16 -14.32 -26.08
N ALA A 152 -8.35 -13.63 -25.28
CA ALA A 152 -8.41 -13.72 -23.82
C ALA A 152 -9.77 -13.24 -23.27
N LEU A 153 -10.30 -12.12 -23.79
CA LEU A 153 -11.57 -11.55 -23.37
C LEU A 153 -12.81 -12.40 -23.71
N VAL A 154 -12.73 -13.25 -24.74
CA VAL A 154 -13.79 -14.24 -25.03
C VAL A 154 -13.91 -15.28 -23.92
N ILE A 155 -12.79 -15.65 -23.30
CA ILE A 155 -12.75 -16.65 -22.23
C ILE A 155 -13.01 -15.99 -20.86
N ASP A 156 -12.40 -14.83 -20.62
CA ASP A 156 -12.58 -14.02 -19.40
C ASP A 156 -12.90 -12.57 -19.76
N PRO A 157 -14.19 -12.19 -19.80
CA PRO A 157 -14.62 -10.83 -20.14
C PRO A 157 -14.12 -9.72 -19.19
N ASN A 158 -13.63 -10.09 -18.00
CA ASN A 158 -13.10 -9.16 -16.99
C ASN A 158 -11.58 -9.28 -16.84
N SER A 159 -10.87 -9.88 -17.81
CA SER A 159 -9.42 -10.08 -17.73
C SER A 159 -8.65 -8.77 -17.56
N THR A 160 -8.05 -8.59 -16.38
CA THR A 160 -7.19 -7.45 -16.06
C THR A 160 -6.04 -7.32 -17.05
N GLY A 161 -5.33 -8.42 -17.33
CA GLY A 161 -4.19 -8.43 -18.25
C GLY A 161 -4.56 -8.05 -19.68
N ALA A 162 -5.72 -8.49 -20.17
CA ALA A 162 -6.15 -8.19 -21.55
C ALA A 162 -6.48 -6.70 -21.70
N TYR A 163 -7.24 -6.14 -20.75
CA TYR A 163 -7.57 -4.72 -20.76
C TYR A 163 -6.35 -3.83 -20.52
N LEU A 164 -5.38 -4.24 -19.70
CA LEU A 164 -4.11 -3.53 -19.56
C LEU A 164 -3.29 -3.53 -20.85
N CYS A 165 -3.30 -4.64 -21.59
CA CYS A 165 -2.65 -4.68 -22.89
C CYS A 165 -3.33 -3.72 -23.87
N ILE A 166 -4.67 -3.70 -23.92
CA ILE A 166 -5.46 -2.75 -24.73
C ILE A 166 -5.18 -1.30 -24.34
N ALA A 167 -5.17 -0.98 -23.04
CA ALA A 167 -4.86 0.36 -22.55
C ALA A 167 -3.45 0.81 -22.98
N THR A 168 -2.46 -0.09 -22.91
CA THR A 168 -1.09 0.20 -23.33
C THR A 168 -0.97 0.34 -24.86
N ILE A 169 -1.79 -0.39 -25.64
CA ILE A 169 -1.89 -0.19 -27.10
C ILE A 169 -2.44 1.21 -27.40
N PHE A 170 -3.50 1.63 -26.71
CA PHE A 170 -4.08 2.97 -26.88
C PHE A 170 -3.07 4.08 -26.54
N GLU A 171 -2.30 3.94 -25.47
CA GLU A 171 -1.21 4.88 -25.14
C GLU A 171 -0.16 4.94 -26.25
N ALA A 172 0.31 3.78 -26.73
CA ALA A 172 1.33 3.70 -27.76
C ALA A 172 0.88 4.30 -29.10
N GLN A 173 -0.41 4.19 -29.41
CA GLN A 173 -1.02 4.79 -30.60
C GLN A 173 -1.45 6.26 -30.42
N ARG A 174 -1.21 6.85 -29.23
CA ARG A 174 -1.69 8.19 -28.86
C ARG A 174 -3.19 8.36 -29.10
N ALA A 175 -3.96 7.31 -28.80
CA ALA A 175 -5.41 7.38 -28.81
C ALA A 175 -5.91 8.42 -27.78
N PRO A 176 -7.16 8.90 -27.89
CA PRO A 176 -7.73 9.80 -26.89
C PRO A 176 -7.57 9.26 -25.47
N LEU A 177 -7.22 10.13 -24.52
CA LEU A 177 -6.94 9.75 -23.13
C LEU A 177 -8.12 9.01 -22.49
N ASP A 178 -9.36 9.32 -22.88
CA ASP A 178 -10.56 8.63 -22.42
C ASP A 178 -10.60 7.15 -22.83
N SER A 179 -10.02 6.77 -23.97
CA SER A 179 -9.90 5.37 -24.38
C SER A 179 -8.95 4.59 -23.48
N VAL A 180 -7.82 5.21 -23.09
CA VAL A 180 -6.85 4.62 -22.15
C VAL A 180 -7.50 4.42 -20.79
N ILE A 181 -8.16 5.47 -20.27
CA ILE A 181 -8.85 5.45 -18.98
C ILE A 181 -9.96 4.40 -18.99
N ALA A 182 -10.77 4.32 -20.05
CA ALA A 182 -11.85 3.35 -20.16
C ALA A 182 -11.33 1.91 -20.14
N ALA A 183 -10.27 1.60 -20.92
CA ALA A 183 -9.66 0.28 -20.91
C ALA A 183 -9.05 -0.05 -19.54
N ALA A 184 -8.35 0.89 -18.90
CA ALA A 184 -7.81 0.69 -17.56
C ALA A 184 -8.91 0.48 -16.49
N ARG A 185 -10.05 1.19 -16.58
CA ARG A 185 -11.23 0.95 -15.72
C ARG A 185 -11.84 -0.44 -15.94
N MET A 186 -11.83 -0.95 -17.16
CA MET A 186 -12.27 -2.32 -17.43
C MET A 186 -11.31 -3.35 -16.82
N ALA A 187 -10.00 -3.08 -16.80
CA ALA A 187 -9.04 -3.94 -16.10
C ALA A 187 -9.35 -4.04 -14.59
N LEU A 188 -9.84 -2.95 -13.98
CA LEU A 188 -10.22 -2.93 -12.56
C LEU A 188 -11.47 -3.77 -12.24
N LYS A 189 -12.23 -4.25 -13.24
CA LYS A 189 -13.32 -5.20 -13.00
C LYS A 189 -12.81 -6.60 -12.62
N GLY A 190 -11.64 -6.98 -13.13
CA GLY A 190 -10.98 -8.25 -12.79
C GLY A 190 -10.18 -8.17 -11.50
N ASP A 191 -9.46 -7.07 -11.31
CA ASP A 191 -8.65 -6.78 -10.12
C ASP A 191 -8.80 -5.30 -9.75
N SER A 192 -9.67 -5.01 -8.77
CA SER A 192 -10.01 -3.65 -8.35
C SER A 192 -8.85 -2.89 -7.71
N CYS A 193 -7.77 -3.57 -7.35
CA CYS A 193 -6.61 -3.00 -6.68
C CYS A 193 -5.35 -3.10 -7.55
N ASN A 194 -5.53 -3.32 -8.85
CA ASN A 194 -4.43 -3.39 -9.80
C ASN A 194 -3.69 -2.05 -9.92
N GLY A 195 -2.45 -2.01 -9.41
CA GLY A 195 -1.63 -0.80 -9.40
C GLY A 195 -1.39 -0.22 -10.79
N THR A 196 -1.11 -1.06 -11.79
CA THR A 196 -0.86 -0.63 -13.18
C THR A 196 -2.10 0.00 -13.81
N ALA A 197 -3.29 -0.55 -13.57
CA ALA A 197 -4.52 0.02 -14.08
C ALA A 197 -4.80 1.40 -13.47
N TRP A 198 -4.65 1.52 -12.15
CA TRP A 198 -4.78 2.80 -11.46
C TRP A 198 -3.74 3.83 -11.90
N GLU A 199 -2.50 3.41 -12.22
CA GLU A 199 -1.47 4.29 -12.80
C GLU A 199 -1.85 4.84 -14.16
N LYS A 200 -2.40 4.00 -15.05
CA LYS A 200 -2.89 4.45 -16.36
C LYS A 200 -4.05 5.44 -16.22
N ILE A 201 -4.97 5.20 -15.28
CA ILE A 201 -6.07 6.13 -14.99
C ILE A 201 -5.51 7.47 -14.47
N ALA A 202 -4.59 7.43 -13.51
CA ALA A 202 -4.00 8.62 -12.91
C ALA A 202 -3.22 9.45 -13.95
N SER A 203 -2.35 8.80 -14.73
CA SER A 203 -1.62 9.43 -15.83
C SER A 203 -2.55 10.00 -16.89
N GLY A 204 -3.61 9.28 -17.23
CA GLY A 204 -4.64 9.76 -18.18
C GLY A 204 -5.29 11.06 -17.70
N TYR A 205 -5.74 11.12 -16.46
CA TYR A 205 -6.34 12.34 -15.89
C TYR A 205 -5.32 13.47 -15.73
N GLN A 206 -4.09 13.16 -15.35
CA GLN A 206 -3.02 14.15 -15.25
C GLN A 206 -2.74 14.81 -16.60
N GLN A 207 -2.67 14.02 -17.68
CA GLN A 207 -2.49 14.54 -19.05
C GLN A 207 -3.70 15.36 -19.53
N LYS A 208 -4.91 15.06 -19.03
CA LYS A 208 -6.11 15.89 -19.25
C LYS A 208 -6.12 17.20 -18.43
N GLY A 209 -5.17 17.37 -17.49
CA GLY A 209 -5.16 18.48 -16.54
C GLY A 209 -6.14 18.33 -15.37
N ASP A 210 -6.84 17.19 -15.25
CA ASP A 210 -7.76 16.91 -14.15
C ASP A 210 -6.99 16.38 -12.93
N SER A 211 -6.37 17.31 -12.21
CA SER A 211 -5.59 17.01 -10.99
C SER A 211 -6.43 16.36 -9.88
N ALA A 212 -7.75 16.56 -9.86
CA ALA A 212 -8.61 15.97 -8.85
C ALA A 212 -8.79 14.47 -9.09
N GLN A 213 -9.16 14.07 -10.30
CA GLN A 213 -9.31 12.66 -10.64
C GLN A 213 -7.98 11.91 -10.66
N ALA A 214 -6.89 12.58 -11.08
CA ALA A 214 -5.55 11.99 -11.02
C ALA A 214 -5.13 11.66 -9.58
N ALA A 215 -5.38 12.58 -8.64
CA ALA A 215 -5.12 12.37 -7.22
C ALA A 215 -5.85 11.15 -6.65
N GLU A 216 -7.17 11.04 -6.90
CA GLU A 216 -7.96 9.90 -6.41
C GLU A 216 -7.47 8.56 -7.00
N ALA A 217 -7.07 8.55 -8.27
CA ALA A 217 -6.53 7.36 -8.92
C ALA A 217 -5.16 6.95 -8.33
N TYR A 218 -4.28 7.91 -8.05
CA TYR A 218 -3.02 7.62 -7.35
C TYR A 218 -3.26 7.06 -5.95
N ILE A 219 -4.18 7.65 -5.18
CA ILE A 219 -4.55 7.14 -3.85
C ILE A 219 -5.08 5.70 -3.94
N SER A 220 -5.90 5.41 -4.94
CA SER A 220 -6.50 4.08 -5.13
C SER A 220 -5.45 2.98 -5.42
N GLN A 221 -4.26 3.33 -5.95
CA GLN A 221 -3.16 2.37 -6.10
C GLN A 221 -2.71 1.74 -4.78
N LEU A 222 -2.93 2.41 -3.65
CA LEU A 222 -2.54 1.90 -2.33
C LEU A 222 -3.37 0.69 -1.91
N CYS A 223 -4.51 0.42 -2.56
CA CYS A 223 -5.33 -0.75 -2.22
C CYS A 223 -4.54 -2.07 -2.31
N GLY A 224 -3.71 -2.23 -3.36
CA GLY A 224 -2.94 -3.47 -3.56
C GLY A 224 -1.68 -3.57 -2.68
N GLU A 225 -1.23 -2.47 -2.11
CA GLU A 225 0.00 -2.38 -1.32
C GLU A 225 -0.20 -1.49 -0.08
N PRO A 226 -1.16 -1.80 0.81
CA PRO A 226 -1.61 -0.89 1.86
C PRO A 226 -0.51 -0.53 2.87
N ARG A 227 0.48 -1.42 3.03
CA ARG A 227 1.63 -1.26 3.95
C ARG A 227 2.91 -0.77 3.27
N ASN A 228 2.91 -0.49 1.97
CA ASN A 228 4.11 -0.01 1.29
C ASN A 228 4.34 1.47 1.58
N ALA A 229 5.16 1.77 2.60
CA ALA A 229 5.52 3.13 3.00
C ALA A 229 6.16 3.93 1.85
N GLN A 230 7.02 3.29 1.04
CA GLN A 230 7.68 3.97 -0.08
C GLN A 230 6.69 4.41 -1.16
N LYS A 231 5.73 3.54 -1.49
CA LYS A 231 4.67 3.88 -2.46
C LYS A 231 3.78 5.00 -1.94
N ARG A 232 3.47 4.96 -0.64
CA ARG A 232 2.71 6.01 0.05
C ARG A 232 3.43 7.36 0.03
N LEU A 233 4.76 7.38 0.26
CA LEU A 233 5.59 8.58 0.13
C LEU A 233 5.58 9.13 -1.30
N GLY A 234 5.70 8.26 -2.31
CA GLY A 234 5.61 8.65 -3.71
C GLY A 234 4.28 9.33 -4.05
N ILE A 235 3.16 8.76 -3.60
CA ILE A 235 1.83 9.34 -3.80
C ILE A 235 1.67 10.66 -3.03
N ALA A 236 2.11 10.74 -1.78
CA ALA A 236 2.08 11.99 -1.01
C ALA A 236 2.89 13.10 -1.70
N GLN A 237 4.06 12.77 -2.26
CA GLN A 237 4.89 13.71 -3.02
C GLN A 237 4.19 14.20 -4.30
N LEU A 238 3.50 13.31 -5.03
CA LEU A 238 2.69 13.69 -6.20
C LEU A 238 1.53 14.62 -5.81
N LEU A 239 0.81 14.28 -4.73
CA LEU A 239 -0.29 15.10 -4.21
C LEU A 239 0.19 16.48 -3.75
N ARG A 240 1.37 16.55 -3.12
CA ARG A 240 2.05 17.80 -2.78
C ARG A 240 2.34 18.65 -4.03
N GLN A 241 2.91 18.06 -5.08
CA GLN A 241 3.15 18.75 -6.36
C GLN A 241 1.86 19.24 -7.03
N MET A 242 0.77 18.48 -6.89
CA MET A 242 -0.57 18.86 -7.35
C MET A 242 -1.28 19.89 -6.44
N LYS A 243 -0.63 20.37 -5.38
CA LYS A 243 -1.20 21.27 -4.35
C LYS A 243 -2.44 20.70 -3.65
N LYS A 244 -2.53 19.37 -3.54
CA LYS A 244 -3.59 18.64 -2.82
C LYS A 244 -3.15 18.28 -1.40
N ALA A 245 -2.82 19.29 -0.60
CA ALA A 245 -2.25 19.11 0.73
C ALA A 245 -3.12 18.25 1.66
N ASP A 246 -4.44 18.50 1.72
CA ASP A 246 -5.35 17.72 2.58
C ASP A 246 -5.37 16.24 2.22
N ARG A 247 -5.34 15.92 0.92
CA ARG A 247 -5.26 14.53 0.45
C ARG A 247 -3.92 13.89 0.78
N ALA A 248 -2.81 14.61 0.61
CA ALA A 248 -1.49 14.12 0.99
C ALA A 248 -1.43 13.80 2.49
N VAL A 249 -1.98 14.66 3.35
CA VAL A 249 -2.07 14.43 4.80
C VAL A 249 -2.91 13.19 5.11
N GLN A 250 -4.10 13.03 4.49
CA GLN A 250 -4.93 11.83 4.68
C GLN A 250 -4.19 10.54 4.31
N VAL A 251 -3.45 10.56 3.20
CA VAL A 251 -2.63 9.42 2.77
C VAL A 251 -1.54 9.11 3.80
N LEU A 252 -0.84 10.12 4.30
CA LEU A 252 0.23 9.93 5.29
C LEU A 252 -0.32 9.46 6.63
N ASP A 253 -1.47 9.98 7.07
CA ASP A 253 -2.14 9.57 8.31
C ASP A 253 -2.57 8.10 8.28
N ALA A 254 -3.14 7.65 7.17
CA ALA A 254 -3.46 6.24 7.00
C ALA A 254 -2.20 5.35 7.04
N GLY A 255 -1.03 5.86 6.64
CA GLY A 255 0.24 5.15 6.78
C GLY A 255 0.73 5.11 8.23
N LEU A 256 0.67 6.25 8.92
CA LEU A 256 1.07 6.39 10.32
C LEU A 256 0.17 5.60 11.28
N GLN A 257 -1.08 5.31 10.89
CA GLN A 257 -1.93 4.35 11.63
C GLN A 257 -1.39 2.91 11.56
N LEU A 258 -0.75 2.54 10.45
CA LEU A 258 -0.17 1.19 10.27
C LEU A 258 1.23 1.09 10.89
N THR A 259 1.99 2.17 10.85
CA THR A 259 3.34 2.25 11.43
C THR A 259 3.50 3.58 12.17
N PRO A 260 3.02 3.64 13.43
CA PRO A 260 3.18 4.82 14.26
C PRO A 260 4.65 5.18 14.42
N GLY A 261 4.98 6.45 14.23
CA GLY A 261 6.36 6.93 14.42
C GLY A 261 7.29 6.77 13.21
N ASP A 262 6.82 6.29 12.05
CA ASP A 262 7.64 6.20 10.84
C ASP A 262 8.27 7.58 10.50
N PRO A 263 9.61 7.74 10.58
CA PRO A 263 10.26 9.03 10.44
C PRO A 263 10.05 9.66 9.06
N GLN A 264 10.04 8.86 8.00
CA GLN A 264 9.90 9.36 6.63
C GLN A 264 8.47 9.85 6.37
N LEU A 265 7.46 9.12 6.86
CA LEU A 265 6.07 9.54 6.77
C LEU A 265 5.82 10.83 7.59
N LEU A 266 6.38 10.92 8.80
CA LEU A 266 6.28 12.13 9.63
C LEU A 266 6.96 13.34 8.97
N GLU A 267 8.15 13.14 8.38
CA GLU A 267 8.88 14.20 7.68
C GLU A 267 8.11 14.72 6.44
N MET A 268 7.58 13.81 5.62
CA MET A 268 6.74 14.18 4.49
C MET A 268 5.47 14.92 4.95
N LYS A 269 4.82 14.45 6.03
CA LYS A 269 3.61 15.10 6.56
C LYS A 269 3.89 16.50 7.08
N LEU A 270 5.00 16.68 7.81
CA LEU A 270 5.44 17.98 8.28
C LEU A 270 5.70 18.94 7.11
N THR A 271 6.38 18.46 6.06
CA THR A 271 6.66 19.25 4.84
C THR A 271 5.37 19.72 4.19
N VAL A 272 4.43 18.80 3.94
CA VAL A 272 3.12 19.11 3.35
C VAL A 272 2.35 20.13 4.20
N CYS A 273 2.29 19.93 5.52
CA CYS A 273 1.54 20.81 6.41
C CYS A 273 2.18 22.21 6.52
N THR A 274 3.50 22.30 6.50
CA THR A 274 4.21 23.58 6.53
C THR A 274 4.00 24.36 5.24
N GLU A 275 4.10 23.71 4.08
CA GLU A 275 3.87 24.37 2.78
C GLU A 275 2.42 24.83 2.61
N ALA A 276 1.47 24.07 3.15
CA ALA A 276 0.06 24.44 3.17
C ALA A 276 -0.27 25.50 4.24
N SER A 277 0.73 25.97 5.02
CA SER A 277 0.53 26.86 6.19
C SER A 277 -0.47 26.30 7.21
N ASN A 278 -0.65 24.97 7.24
CA ASN A 278 -1.48 24.29 8.22
C ASN A 278 -0.64 24.04 9.49
N PHE A 279 -0.45 25.09 10.26
CA PHE A 279 0.36 25.08 11.48
C PHE A 279 -0.21 24.17 12.57
N ARG A 280 -1.52 23.90 12.56
CA ARG A 280 -2.14 22.95 13.49
C ARG A 280 -1.65 21.55 13.21
N CYS A 281 -1.74 21.11 11.95
CA CYS A 281 -1.17 19.84 11.53
C CYS A 281 0.33 19.77 11.83
N ALA A 282 1.10 20.81 11.50
CA ALA A 282 2.54 20.83 11.74
C ALA A 282 2.87 20.68 13.25
N SER A 283 2.15 21.40 14.14
CA SER A 283 2.28 21.28 15.59
C SER A 283 2.02 19.85 16.07
N ASP A 284 0.98 19.19 15.54
CA ASP A 284 0.65 17.80 15.86
C ASP A 284 1.78 16.84 15.43
N VAL A 285 2.37 17.04 14.25
CA VAL A 285 3.50 16.22 13.78
C VAL A 285 4.74 16.41 14.64
N TRP A 286 5.08 17.66 14.99
CA TRP A 286 6.20 17.95 15.90
C TRP A 286 6.00 17.26 17.25
N LYS A 287 4.78 17.28 17.79
CA LYS A 287 4.48 16.60 19.05
C LYS A 287 4.74 15.11 18.95
N VAL A 288 4.19 14.47 17.91
CA VAL A 288 4.37 13.03 17.69
C VAL A 288 5.85 12.66 17.55
N ARG A 289 6.66 13.46 16.85
CA ARG A 289 8.10 13.22 16.74
C ARG A 289 8.80 13.26 18.11
N ALA A 290 8.52 14.28 18.92
CA ALA A 290 9.11 14.41 20.26
C ALA A 290 8.64 13.34 21.25
N THR A 291 7.43 12.79 21.10
CA THR A 291 6.97 11.68 21.96
C THR A 291 7.63 10.36 21.61
N HIS A 292 7.96 10.14 20.33
CA HIS A 292 8.69 8.94 19.89
C HIS A 292 10.19 9.04 20.13
N ASP A 293 10.76 10.24 20.04
CA ASP A 293 12.16 10.51 20.34
C ASP A 293 12.31 11.76 21.21
N THR A 294 12.39 11.55 22.52
CA THR A 294 12.54 12.64 23.50
C THR A 294 13.89 13.33 23.44
N SER A 295 14.92 12.73 22.80
CA SER A 295 16.23 13.37 22.65
C SER A 295 16.14 14.62 21.76
N LEU A 296 15.14 14.70 20.89
CA LEU A 296 14.84 15.87 20.06
C LEU A 296 14.54 17.13 20.88
N LEU A 297 14.10 16.99 22.13
CA LEU A 297 13.92 18.14 23.04
C LEU A 297 15.24 18.77 23.49
N GLY A 298 16.37 18.14 23.20
CA GLY A 298 17.72 18.69 23.35
C GLY A 298 18.31 19.24 22.04
N ASP A 299 17.58 19.21 20.92
CA ASP A 299 18.05 19.71 19.63
C ASP A 299 17.42 21.07 19.30
N THR A 300 18.25 22.10 19.19
CA THR A 300 17.77 23.45 18.86
C THR A 300 17.22 23.59 17.44
N THR A 301 17.65 22.74 16.51
CA THR A 301 17.15 22.73 15.12
C THR A 301 15.75 22.14 15.04
N PHE A 302 15.41 21.24 15.96
CA PHE A 302 14.06 20.72 16.18
C PHE A 302 13.18 21.72 16.94
N LEU A 303 13.65 22.23 18.08
CA LEU A 303 12.85 23.03 19.00
C LEU A 303 12.37 24.35 18.40
N LYS A 304 13.22 25.07 17.66
CA LYS A 304 12.86 26.37 17.09
C LYS A 304 11.63 26.30 16.17
N PRO A 305 11.61 25.47 15.11
CA PRO A 305 10.43 25.35 14.25
C PRO A 305 9.23 24.70 14.97
N ALA A 306 9.45 23.77 15.91
CA ALA A 306 8.38 23.15 16.69
C ALA A 306 7.63 24.16 17.58
N ILE A 307 8.37 25.00 18.32
CA ILE A 307 7.79 26.09 19.12
C ILE A 307 7.10 27.09 18.20
N GLY A 308 7.73 27.49 17.09
CA GLY A 308 7.15 28.43 16.13
C GLY A 308 5.80 27.96 15.57
N ALA A 309 5.70 26.71 15.13
CA ALA A 309 4.45 26.13 14.64
C ALA A 309 3.37 26.10 15.72
N ALA A 310 3.72 25.70 16.95
CA ALA A 310 2.78 25.66 18.07
C ALA A 310 2.29 27.05 18.49
N GLN A 311 3.14 28.09 18.41
CA GLN A 311 2.78 29.48 18.70
C GLN A 311 1.73 30.01 17.71
N GLN A 312 1.89 29.74 16.42
CA GLN A 312 0.96 30.20 15.37
C GLN A 312 -0.49 29.77 15.59
N VAL A 313 -0.71 28.64 16.26
CA VAL A 313 -2.04 28.10 16.56
C VAL A 313 -2.37 28.08 18.05
N SER A 314 -1.55 28.74 18.88
CA SER A 314 -1.71 28.76 20.34
C SER A 314 -1.93 27.36 20.94
N ASP A 315 -1.18 26.37 20.45
CA ASP A 315 -1.25 24.99 20.95
C ASP A 315 -0.53 24.89 22.30
N THR A 316 -1.25 25.21 23.37
CA THR A 316 -0.72 25.29 24.74
C THR A 316 -0.08 24.00 25.21
N GLN A 317 -0.60 22.84 24.78
CA GLN A 317 -0.02 21.53 25.11
C GLN A 317 1.34 21.33 24.44
N ALA A 318 1.44 21.63 23.14
CA ALA A 318 2.70 21.56 22.40
C ALA A 318 3.73 22.54 22.98
N LEU A 319 3.31 23.78 23.26
CA LEU A 319 4.17 24.81 23.82
C LEU A 319 4.70 24.42 25.20
N ASP A 320 3.85 23.89 26.09
CA ASP A 320 4.28 23.42 27.40
C ASP A 320 5.35 22.33 27.26
N MET A 321 5.12 21.33 26.39
CA MET A 321 6.05 20.24 26.16
C MET A 321 7.40 20.71 25.60
N PHE A 322 7.39 21.46 24.50
CA PHE A 322 8.63 21.90 23.84
C PHE A 322 9.42 22.88 24.70
N THR A 323 8.75 23.84 25.35
CA THR A 323 9.45 24.84 26.17
C THR A 323 9.96 24.26 27.49
N ALA A 324 9.26 23.27 28.07
CA ALA A 324 9.77 22.54 29.24
C ALA A 324 11.01 21.70 28.88
N GLY A 325 10.97 20.99 27.75
CA GLY A 325 12.12 20.26 27.22
C GLY A 325 13.31 21.19 26.94
N ALA A 326 13.07 22.28 26.22
CA ALA A 326 14.08 23.29 25.91
C ALA A 326 14.73 23.86 27.18
N TYR A 327 13.95 24.22 28.20
CA TYR A 327 14.49 24.72 29.47
C TYR A 327 15.33 23.67 30.21
N ARG A 328 14.91 22.39 30.19
CA ARG A 328 15.66 21.31 30.83
C ARG A 328 17.05 21.13 30.20
N HIS A 329 17.15 21.19 28.88
CA HIS A 329 18.41 21.03 28.16
C HIS A 329 19.24 22.33 28.08
N PHE A 330 18.59 23.49 28.12
CA PHE A 330 19.24 24.80 27.95
C PHE A 330 18.82 25.80 29.05
N PRO A 331 19.09 25.52 30.34
CA PRO A 331 18.55 26.28 31.46
C PRO A 331 19.05 27.73 31.58
N ARG A 332 20.11 28.09 30.86
CA ARG A 332 20.67 29.44 30.80
C ARG A 332 20.35 30.19 29.49
N ASN A 333 19.59 29.59 28.58
CA ASN A 333 19.21 30.26 27.34
C ASN A 333 18.00 31.16 27.58
N VAL A 334 18.23 32.48 27.61
CA VAL A 334 17.20 33.51 27.87
C VAL A 334 16.00 33.38 26.92
N SER A 335 16.22 33.03 25.65
CA SER A 335 15.14 32.88 24.66
C SER A 335 14.19 31.74 25.01
N TYR A 336 14.72 30.59 25.44
CA TYR A 336 13.88 29.45 25.85
C TYR A 336 13.19 29.67 27.19
N ILE A 337 13.82 30.39 28.12
CA ILE A 337 13.18 30.78 29.39
C ILE A 337 11.99 31.72 29.12
N LYS A 338 12.16 32.71 28.23
CA LYS A 338 11.07 33.60 27.81
C LYS A 338 9.97 32.83 27.07
N ALA A 339 10.33 31.92 26.16
CA ALA A 339 9.35 31.07 25.48
C ALA A 339 8.54 30.22 26.47
N ARG A 340 9.18 29.69 27.51
CA ARG A 340 8.51 28.94 28.59
C ARG A 340 7.54 29.83 29.38
N ALA A 341 7.94 31.05 29.73
CA ALA A 341 7.09 32.00 30.42
C ALA A 341 5.84 32.34 29.57
N GLY A 342 6.03 32.68 28.29
CA GLY A 342 4.92 32.98 27.38
C GLY A 342 3.99 31.78 27.14
N ALA A 343 4.53 30.55 27.07
CA ALA A 343 3.72 29.35 26.98
C ALA A 343 2.81 29.14 28.20
N LEU A 344 3.32 29.40 29.41
CA LEU A 344 2.55 29.32 30.65
C LEU A 344 1.48 30.40 30.73
N GLU A 345 1.81 31.61 30.28
CA GLU A 345 0.87 32.74 30.21
C GLU A 345 -0.29 32.43 29.26
N LEU A 346 0.00 31.92 28.05
CA LEU A 346 -1.02 31.45 27.10
C LEU A 346 -1.91 30.33 27.67
N ALA A 347 -1.36 29.53 28.58
CA ALA A 347 -2.10 28.48 29.30
C ALA A 347 -2.81 28.99 30.56
N ALA A 348 -2.91 30.31 30.78
CA ALA A 348 -3.48 30.95 31.97
C ALA A 348 -2.80 30.57 33.30
N ARG A 349 -1.52 30.18 33.26
CA ARG A 349 -0.69 29.83 34.43
C ARG A 349 0.23 30.99 34.81
N THR A 350 -0.36 32.16 35.08
CA THR A 350 0.34 33.44 35.26
C THR A 350 1.39 33.41 36.37
N ASP A 351 1.08 32.80 37.52
CA ASP A 351 2.03 32.69 38.64
C ASP A 351 3.29 31.91 38.23
N SER A 352 3.09 30.82 37.49
CA SER A 352 4.20 30.02 36.96
C SER A 352 4.98 30.82 35.92
N ALA A 353 4.31 31.56 35.04
CA ALA A 353 4.97 32.39 34.01
C ALA A 353 5.89 33.45 34.64
N LEU A 354 5.43 34.13 35.69
CA LEU A 354 6.17 35.19 36.39
C LEU A 354 7.48 34.69 37.01
N VAL A 355 7.52 33.44 37.48
CA VAL A 355 8.76 32.79 37.96
C VAL A 355 9.80 32.71 36.84
N TYR A 356 9.40 32.32 35.62
CA TYR A 356 10.32 32.20 34.50
C TYR A 356 10.72 33.57 33.92
N TYR A 357 9.83 34.56 33.90
CA TYR A 357 10.21 35.93 33.53
C TYR A 357 11.28 36.50 34.47
N LYS A 358 11.15 36.30 35.79
CA LYS A 358 12.19 36.69 36.77
C LYS A 358 13.52 35.99 36.51
N LYS A 359 13.49 34.68 36.20
CA LYS A 359 14.70 33.93 35.84
C LYS A 359 15.37 34.47 34.57
N ALA A 360 14.59 34.85 33.56
CA ALA A 360 15.12 35.40 32.32
C ALA A 360 15.77 36.78 32.50
N LEU A 361 15.33 37.58 33.47
CA LEU A 361 15.92 38.88 33.81
C LEU A 361 17.20 38.77 34.65
N ALA A 362 17.41 37.63 35.31
CA ALA A 362 18.56 37.37 36.17
C ALA A 362 19.79 36.81 35.43
N LEU A 363 19.67 36.60 34.12
CA LEU A 363 20.72 36.11 33.21
C LEU A 363 21.01 37.19 32.17
#